data_AF-A0A2K8KPB7-F1
#
_entry.id   AF-A0A2K8KPB7-F1
#
_cell.length_a   1.000
_cell.length_b   1.000
_cell.length_c   1.000
_cell.angle_alpha   90.00
_cell.angle_beta   90.00
_cell.angle_gamma   90.00
#
_symmetry.space_group_name_H-M   'P 1'
#
loop_
_entity.id
_entity.type
_entity.pdbx_description
1 polymer ?
#
loop_
_entity_poly.entity_id
_entity_poly.type
_entity_poly.pdbx_seq_one_letter_code
_entity_poly.pdbx_strand_id
1 'polypeptide(L)' 'MVIRALLFIYLRVMPNFVMNFTSKIIIYSIIESFFFGAKVVNNISGLGAVFTENTLFSKFVCLLYCVTQIFAIKGFFQNQ' A
#
# COMPACT_ATOMS: atom_id res chain seq x y z
N MET A 1 -9.27 -12.83 -2.12
CA MET A 1 -9.14 -13.39 -0.75
C MET A 1 -8.63 -12.34 0.25
N VAL A 2 -7.50 -11.67 -0.01
CA VAL A 2 -6.88 -10.68 0.91
C VAL A 2 -7.69 -9.38 1.04
N ILE A 3 -8.10 -8.75 -0.07
CA ILE A 3 -8.91 -7.50 -0.08
C ILE A 3 -10.19 -7.67 0.75
N ARG A 4 -10.92 -8.77 0.55
CA ARG A 4 -12.12 -9.07 1.35
C ARG A 4 -11.79 -9.18 2.85
N ALA A 5 -10.68 -9.81 3.21
CA ALA A 5 -10.26 -9.92 4.60
C ALA A 5 -9.89 -8.56 5.20
N LEU A 6 -9.16 -7.71 4.45
CA LEU A 6 -8.86 -6.33 4.84
C LEU A 6 -10.16 -5.55 5.05
N LEU A 7 -11.11 -5.60 4.11
CA LEU A 7 -12.40 -4.93 4.25
C LEU A 7 -13.13 -5.33 5.54
N PHE A 8 -13.18 -6.63 5.86
CA PHE A 8 -13.76 -7.10 7.12
C PHE A 8 -13.03 -6.58 8.36
N ILE A 9 -11.70 -6.48 8.31
CA ILE A 9 -10.89 -5.93 9.42
C ILE A 9 -11.18 -4.44 9.58
N TYR A 10 -11.23 -3.68 8.49
CA TYR A 10 -11.55 -2.25 8.51
C TYR A 10 -12.96 -1.98 9.05
N LEU A 11 -13.96 -2.78 8.62
CA LEU A 11 -15.33 -2.70 9.14
C LEU A 11 -15.41 -3.02 10.64
N ARG A 12 -14.64 -4.02 11.09
CA ARG A 12 -14.71 -4.49 12.49
C ARG A 12 -13.96 -3.59 13.45
N VAL A 13 -12.80 -3.07 13.03
CA VAL A 13 -11.87 -2.33 13.91
C VAL A 13 -12.04 -0.82 13.77
N MET A 14 -12.51 -0.34 12.61
CA MET A 14 -12.61 1.10 12.27
C MET A 14 -11.33 1.88 12.64
N PRO A 15 -10.17 1.49 12.09
CA PRO A 15 -8.88 2.01 12.53
C PRO A 15 -8.72 3.50 12.19
N ASN A 16 -8.23 4.30 13.13
CA ASN A 16 -7.80 5.68 12.84
C ASN A 16 -6.46 5.74 12.10
N PHE A 17 -5.59 4.75 12.34
CA PHE A 17 -4.26 4.62 11.73
C PHE A 17 -4.01 3.19 11.26
N VAL A 18 -3.38 3.06 10.10
CA VAL A 18 -2.99 1.75 9.52
C VAL A 18 -1.54 1.80 9.09
N MET A 19 -0.75 0.85 9.58
CA MET A 19 0.66 0.71 9.24
C MET A 19 0.84 -0.49 8.31
N ASN A 20 1.09 -0.21 7.05
CA ASN A 20 1.29 -1.23 6.03
C ASN A 20 2.75 -1.63 5.94
N PHE A 21 3.01 -2.92 5.90
CA PHE A 21 4.34 -3.48 5.70
C PHE A 21 4.35 -4.30 4.40
N THR A 22 5.32 -4.02 3.53
CA THR A 22 5.50 -4.60 2.17
C THR A 22 4.60 -4.05 1.07
N SER A 23 5.11 -4.11 -0.16
CA SER A 23 4.53 -3.49 -1.36
C SER A 23 3.14 -3.99 -1.75
N LYS A 24 2.79 -5.24 -1.46
CA LYS A 24 1.48 -5.82 -1.83
C LYS A 24 0.37 -5.28 -0.94
N ILE A 25 0.61 -5.25 0.37
CA ILE A 25 -0.36 -4.75 1.35
C ILE A 25 -0.61 -3.27 1.15
N ILE A 26 0.45 -2.51 0.84
CA ILE A 26 0.38 -1.09 0.48
C ILE A 26 -0.63 -0.85 -0.64
N ILE A 27 -0.57 -1.62 -1.73
CA ILE A 27 -1.49 -1.47 -2.88
C ILE A 27 -2.94 -1.82 -2.49
N TYR A 28 -3.15 -2.94 -1.78
CA TYR A 28 -4.51 -3.35 -1.42
C TYR A 28 -5.15 -2.36 -0.46
N SER A 29 -4.45 -2.04 0.64
CA SER A 29 -4.95 -1.23 1.75
C SER A 29 -5.37 0.19 1.38
N ILE A 30 -4.98 0.73 0.23
CA ILE A 30 -5.44 2.07 -0.21
C ILE A 30 -6.95 2.09 -0.30
N ILE A 31 -7.53 1.06 -0.93
CA ILE A 31 -8.95 1.06 -1.25
C ILE A 31 -9.75 1.10 0.05
N GLU A 32 -9.43 0.22 0.99
CA GLU A 32 -10.09 0.19 2.29
C GLU A 32 -9.77 1.45 3.12
N SER A 33 -8.53 1.92 3.15
CA SER A 33 -8.22 3.14 3.91
C SER A 33 -8.94 4.39 3.40
N PHE A 34 -9.12 4.49 2.09
CA PHE A 34 -9.83 5.61 1.46
C PHE A 34 -11.33 5.57 1.81
N PHE A 35 -11.97 4.41 1.71
CA PHE A 35 -13.39 4.26 2.05
C PHE A 35 -13.68 4.48 3.54
N PHE A 36 -12.73 4.18 4.43
CA PHE A 36 -12.92 4.22 5.88
C PHE A 36 -12.28 5.46 6.54
N GLY A 37 -11.60 6.31 5.79
CA GLY A 37 -10.95 7.54 6.28
C GLY A 37 -9.75 7.29 7.21
N ALA A 38 -9.14 6.11 7.15
CA ALA A 38 -8.00 5.75 8.00
C ALA A 38 -6.71 6.42 7.52
N LYS A 39 -5.89 6.92 8.44
CA LYS A 39 -4.57 7.50 8.11
C LYS A 39 -3.55 6.39 7.87
N VAL A 40 -2.93 6.37 6.69
CA VAL A 40 -2.03 5.28 6.29
C VAL A 40 -0.56 5.65 6.40
N VAL A 41 0.22 4.84 7.10
CA VAL A 41 1.68 4.87 7.10
C VAL A 41 2.18 3.66 6.32
N ASN A 42 2.93 3.91 5.26
CA ASN A 42 3.43 2.85 4.39
C ASN A 42 4.90 2.58 4.68
N ASN A 43 5.24 1.31 4.89
CA ASN A 43 6.60 0.86 5.03
C ASN A 43 7.02 0.00 3.84
N ILE A 44 7.79 0.62 2.96
CA ILE A 44 8.16 0.18 1.63
C ILE A 44 9.44 -0.66 1.74
N SER A 45 9.34 -1.95 1.41
CA SER A 45 10.47 -2.89 1.42
C SER A 45 10.43 -3.77 0.18
N GLY A 46 11.58 -4.06 -0.43
CA GLY A 46 11.69 -5.05 -1.51
C GLY A 46 11.16 -4.62 -2.88
N LEU A 47 11.15 -3.31 -3.17
CA LEU A 47 10.68 -2.77 -4.46
C LEU A 47 11.78 -2.70 -5.54
N GLY A 48 13.03 -3.05 -5.22
CA GLY A 48 14.21 -2.86 -6.09
C GLY A 48 14.10 -3.54 -7.46
N ALA A 49 13.74 -4.82 -7.52
CA ALA A 49 13.65 -5.57 -8.78
C ALA A 49 12.61 -4.98 -9.75
N VAL A 50 11.47 -4.53 -9.20
CA VAL A 50 10.39 -3.94 -10.00
C VAL A 50 10.81 -2.61 -10.60
N PHE A 51 11.65 -1.82 -9.93
CA PHE A 51 12.14 -0.56 -10.47
C PHE A 51 13.32 -0.72 -11.46
N THR A 52 14.05 -1.83 -11.41
CA THR A 52 15.17 -2.09 -12.33
C THR A 52 14.70 -2.66 -13.66
N GLU A 53 13.61 -3.42 -13.67
CA GLU A 53 13.03 -3.96 -14.90
C GLU A 53 12.28 -2.90 -15.71
N ASN A 54 12.49 -2.85 -17.03
CA ASN A 54 11.85 -1.88 -17.93
C ASN A 54 10.63 -2.45 -18.68
N THR A 55 9.90 -3.36 -18.05
CA THR A 55 8.72 -4.01 -18.64
C THR A 55 7.46 -3.16 -18.48
N LEU A 56 6.44 -3.40 -19.31
CA LEU A 56 5.12 -2.75 -19.15
C LEU A 56 4.51 -3.05 -17.77
N PHE A 57 4.75 -4.25 -17.25
CA PHE A 57 4.30 -4.64 -15.91
C PHE A 57 5.00 -3.84 -14.82
N SER A 58 6.32 -3.64 -14.89
CA SER A 58 7.07 -2.78 -13.97
C SER A 58 6.50 -1.35 -13.96
N LYS A 59 6.26 -0.76 -15.13
CA LYS A 59 5.68 0.58 -15.24
C LYS A 59 4.30 0.66 -14.61
N PHE A 60 3.47 -0.37 -14.80
CA PHE A 60 2.16 -0.46 -14.17
C PHE A 60 2.24 -0.55 -12.64
N VAL A 61 3.14 -1.37 -12.11
CA VAL A 61 3.35 -1.48 -10.64
C VAL A 61 3.90 -0.18 -10.07
N CYS A 62 4.80 0.49 -10.79
CA CYS A 62 5.34 1.80 -10.42
C CYS A 62 4.24 2.86 -10.36
N LEU A 63 3.33 2.88 -11.34
CA LEU A 63 2.16 3.77 -11.34
C LEU A 63 1.25 3.49 -10.14
N LEU A 64 0.89 2.22 -9.89
CA LEU A 64 0.12 1.82 -8.71
C LEU A 64 0.77 2.33 -7.42
N TYR A 65 2.09 2.18 -7.32
CA TYR A 65 2.84 2.63 -6.16
C TYR A 65 2.80 4.15 -5.99
N CYS A 66 2.97 4.89 -7.08
CA CYS A 66 2.88 6.34 -7.09
C CYS A 66 1.51 6.80 -6.60
N VAL A 67 0.43 6.21 -7.14
CA VAL A 67 -0.95 6.47 -6.70
C VAL A 67 -1.11 6.15 -5.21
N THR A 68 -0.53 5.05 -4.75
CA THR A 68 -0.59 4.65 -3.34
C THR A 68 0.00 5.67 -2.39
N GLN A 69 1.17 6.22 -2.73
CA GLN A 69 1.87 7.14 -1.84
C GLN A 69 1.15 8.47 -1.68
N ILE A 70 0.29 8.87 -2.62
CA ILE A 70 -0.55 10.07 -2.50
C ILE A 70 -1.51 9.95 -1.30
N PHE A 71 -1.99 8.75 -0.99
CA PHE A 71 -2.90 8.48 0.12
C PHE A 71 -2.18 8.22 1.45
N ALA A 72 -0.85 8.08 1.43
CA ALA A 72 -0.07 7.82 2.63
C ALA A 72 0.27 9.14 3.34
N ILE A 73 0.08 9.19 4.66
CA ILE A 73 0.55 10.32 5.47
C ILE A 73 2.07 10.31 5.60
N LYS A 74 2.70 9.14 5.54
CA LYS A 74 4.15 8.98 5.60
C LYS A 74 4.58 7.66 4.96
N GLY A 75 5.62 7.73 4.13
CA GLY A 75 6.32 6.57 3.59
C GLY A 75 7.66 6.37 4.31
N PHE A 76 7.90 5.18 4.81
CA PHE A 76 9.20 4.71 5.26
C PHE A 76 9.80 3.80 4.18
N PHE A 77 11.08 4.00 3.86
CA PHE A 77 11.82 3.11 2.98
C PHE A 77 12.74 2.24 3.83
N GLN A 78 12.45 0.96 3.89
CA GLN A 78 13.21 -0.01 4.68
C GLN A 78 14.10 -0.83 3.73
N ASN A 79 15.01 -0.10 3.08
CA ASN A 79 16.10 -0.65 2.28
C ASN A 79 17.41 -0.31 3.01
N GLN A 80 18.34 -1.26 3.08
CA GLN A 80 19.72 -0.99 3.48
C GLN A 80 20.50 -0.44 2.29
#